data_AF-A0A6D2GAC9-F1
#
_entry.id   AF-A0A6D2GAC9-F1
#
_cell.length_a   1.000
_cell.length_b   1.000
_cell.length_c   1.000
_cell.angle_alpha   90.00
_cell.angle_beta   90.00
_cell.angle_gamma   90.00
#
_symmetry.space_group_name_H-M   'P 1'
#
loop_
_entity.id
_entity.type
_entity.pdbx_description
1 polymer ?
#
loop_
_entity_poly.entity_id
_entity_poly.type
_entity_poly.pdbx_seq_one_letter_code
_entity_poly.pdbx_strand_id
1 'polypeptide(L)'
;MSAMSICRWGRDLTTVRKVIGSGGWLSRASQFDIHRWLKYRELNDDGKRILLPNQFDYYRDSKGLLPLLANVARLYPQLAARTSIHCLTR
;
A
#
# COMPACT_ATOMS: atom_id res chain seq x y z
N MET A 1 5.22 8.76 19.43
CA MET A 1 4.50 8.49 18.17
C MET A 1 5.15 7.29 17.52
N SER A 2 4.51 6.12 17.59
CA SER A 2 5.08 4.87 17.07
C SER A 2 4.89 4.83 15.55
N ALA A 3 5.99 4.76 14.80
CA ALA A 3 5.97 4.62 13.35
C ALA A 3 5.38 3.24 12.99
N MET A 4 4.12 3.22 12.61
CA MET A 4 3.44 2.04 12.07
C MET A 4 4.19 1.61 10.80
N SER A 5 4.97 0.55 10.93
CA SER A 5 5.86 0.05 9.87
C SER A 5 5.04 -0.67 8.80
N ILE A 6 4.64 0.06 7.76
CA ILE A 6 3.86 -0.42 6.61
C ILE A 6 4.73 -1.18 5.59
N CYS A 7 6.05 -1.19 5.77
CA CYS A 7 7.00 -1.86 4.87
C CYS A 7 7.68 -3.04 5.57
N ARG A 8 7.65 -4.22 4.95
CA ARG A 8 8.56 -5.32 5.34
C ARG A 8 9.97 -4.95 4.91
N TRP A 9 10.87 -4.90 5.87
CA TRP A 9 12.31 -4.73 5.65
C TRP A 9 12.86 -5.93 4.84
N GLY A 10 13.75 -5.67 3.89
CA GLY A 10 14.47 -6.70 3.13
C GLY A 10 13.89 -7.05 1.75
N ARG A 11 12.91 -6.31 1.23
CA ARG A 11 12.52 -6.40 -0.19
C ARG A 11 12.75 -5.09 -0.90
N ASP A 12 13.26 -5.20 -2.12
CA ASP A 12 13.36 -4.06 -3.01
C ASP A 12 11.97 -3.71 -3.57
N LEU A 13 11.42 -2.58 -3.16
CA LEU A 13 10.13 -2.07 -3.61
C LEU A 13 10.28 -0.92 -4.62
N THR A 14 11.50 -0.61 -5.08
CA THR A 14 11.74 0.47 -6.05
C THR A 14 11.00 0.27 -7.37
N THR A 15 10.65 -0.97 -7.71
CA THR A 15 9.89 -1.33 -8.93
C THR A 15 8.37 -1.26 -8.75
N VAL A 16 7.88 -1.08 -7.54
CA VAL A 16 6.44 -1.02 -7.24
C VAL A 16 5.84 0.27 -7.78
N ARG A 17 4.88 0.15 -8.70
CA ARG A 17 4.21 1.32 -9.31
C ARG A 17 2.84 1.64 -8.72
N LYS A 18 2.25 0.72 -7.95
CA LYS A 18 0.92 0.87 -7.37
C LYS A 18 0.95 0.47 -5.91
N VAL A 19 0.47 1.34 -5.05
CA VAL A 19 0.37 1.11 -3.61
C VAL A 19 -1.09 1.18 -3.20
N ILE A 20 -1.54 0.19 -2.44
CA ILE A 20 -2.92 0.10 -1.95
C ILE A 20 -2.91 0.29 -0.44
N GLY A 21 -3.56 1.35 0.03
CA GLY A 21 -3.83 1.57 1.45
C GLY A 21 -5.05 0.76 1.90
N SER A 22 -4.85 -0.50 2.28
CA SER A 22 -5.89 -1.34 2.89
C SER A 22 -5.76 -1.43 4.41
N GLY A 23 -6.88 -1.37 5.13
CA GLY A 23 -6.92 -1.48 6.60
C GLY A 23 -7.22 -0.17 7.33
N GLY A 24 -7.75 -0.29 8.55
CA GLY A 24 -8.48 0.72 9.32
C GLY A 24 -8.12 2.19 9.08
N TRP A 25 -7.00 2.67 9.62
CA TRP A 25 -6.68 4.11 9.59
C TRP A 25 -6.29 4.62 8.18
N LEU A 26 -5.54 3.82 7.41
CA LEU A 26 -5.08 4.18 6.05
C LEU A 26 -6.20 4.25 5.02
N SER A 27 -7.25 3.44 5.19
CA SER A 27 -8.42 3.43 4.32
C SER A 27 -9.42 4.56 4.60
N ARG A 28 -9.46 5.08 5.84
CA ARG A 28 -10.52 6.00 6.32
C ARG A 28 -10.07 7.45 6.52
N ALA A 29 -8.78 7.70 6.68
CA ALA A 29 -8.25 9.06 6.81
C ALA A 29 -8.25 9.74 5.43
N SER A 30 -9.32 10.47 5.10
CA SER A 30 -9.44 11.24 3.86
C SER A 30 -8.29 12.23 3.64
N GLN A 31 -7.69 12.72 4.74
CA GLN A 31 -6.57 13.66 4.74
C GLN A 31 -5.18 12.97 4.68
N PHE A 32 -5.10 11.64 4.79
CA PHE A 32 -3.82 10.94 4.81
C PHE A 32 -3.20 10.91 3.41
N ASP A 33 -2.25 11.78 3.12
CA ASP A 33 -1.49 11.73 1.87
C ASP A 33 -0.21 10.90 2.07
N ILE A 34 -0.16 9.72 1.46
CA ILE A 34 1.03 8.85 1.54
C ILE A 34 2.26 9.51 0.92
N HIS A 35 2.08 10.41 -0.06
CA HIS A 35 3.18 11.14 -0.71
C HIS A 35 3.81 12.17 0.23
N ARG A 36 3.05 12.69 1.20
CA ARG A 36 3.59 13.54 2.27
C ARG A 36 4.30 12.73 3.36
N TRP A 37 3.91 11.47 3.53
CA TRP A 37 4.41 10.61 4.61
C TRP A 37 5.64 9.81 4.20
N LEU A 38 5.68 9.30 2.96
CA LEU A 38 6.92 8.86 2.32
C LEU A 38 7.71 10.11 1.93
N LYS A 39 8.62 10.55 2.80
CA LYS A 39 9.66 11.49 2.37
C LYS A 39 10.44 10.80 1.25
N TYR A 40 10.35 11.34 0.03
CA TYR A 40 11.19 10.94 -1.09
C TYR A 40 12.64 11.25 -0.76
N ARG A 41 13.29 10.30 -0.11
CA ARG A 41 14.71 10.33 0.19
C ARG A 41 15.30 9.09 -0.44
N GLU A 42 16.39 9.27 -1.17
CA GLU A 42 17.13 8.15 -1.74
C GLU A 42 17.95 7.44 -0.65
N LEU A 43 18.28 8.15 0.42
CA LEU A 43 19.08 7.68 1.55
C LEU A 43 18.34 7.88 2.87
N ASN A 44 18.46 6.92 3.79
CA ASN A 44 18.00 7.06 5.17
C ASN A 44 18.96 7.96 5.97
N ASP A 45 18.65 8.24 7.23
CA ASP A 45 19.50 9.09 8.09
C ASP A 45 20.88 8.46 8.37
N ASP A 46 21.07 7.17 8.09
CA ASP A 46 22.35 6.44 8.16
C ASP A 46 23.10 6.39 6.81
N GLY A 47 22.63 7.09 5.77
CA GLY A 47 23.23 7.07 4.43
C GLY A 47 23.01 5.78 3.63
N LYS A 48 22.11 4.89 4.07
CA LYS A 48 21.73 3.66 3.35
C LYS A 48 20.63 3.93 2.35
N ARG A 49 20.72 3.26 1.19
CA ARG A 49 19.71 3.37 0.12
C ARG A 49 18.33 2.93 0.62
N ILE A 50 17.35 3.78 0.42
CA ILE A 50 15.93 3.47 0.67
C ILE A 50 15.42 2.66 -0.52
N LEU A 51 14.86 1.49 -0.24
CA LEU A 51 14.31 0.58 -1.25
C LEU A 51 12.80 0.73 -1.40
N LEU A 52 12.31 1.97 -1.37
CA LEU A 52 10.90 2.32 -1.56
C LEU A 52 10.69 2.94 -2.93
N PRO A 53 9.47 2.87 -3.49
CA PRO A 53 9.19 3.49 -4.78
C PRO A 53 9.23 5.01 -4.68
N ASN A 54 10.02 5.64 -5.56
CA ASN A 54 10.10 7.09 -5.71
C ASN A 54 8.89 7.68 -6.44
N GLN A 55 8.17 6.89 -7.21
CA GLN A 55 6.93 7.30 -7.89
C GLN A 55 5.98 6.10 -7.93
N PHE A 56 4.73 6.32 -7.53
CA PHE A 56 3.70 5.28 -7.54
C PHE A 56 2.31 5.91 -7.53
N ASP A 57 1.34 5.19 -8.06
CA ASP A 57 -0.08 5.52 -7.91
C ASP A 57 -0.58 4.99 -6.56
N TYR A 58 -1.30 5.82 -5.82
CA TYR A 58 -1.89 5.43 -4.55
C TYR A 58 -3.41 5.20 -4.67
N TYR A 59 -3.85 3.99 -4.33
CA TYR A 59 -5.26 3.60 -4.28
C TYR A 59 -5.69 3.35 -2.83
N ARG A 60 -6.91 3.75 -2.47
CA ARG A 60 -7.47 3.49 -1.14
C ARG A 60 -8.54 2.42 -1.20
N ASP A 61 -8.45 1.45 -0.28
CA ASP A 61 -9.55 0.51 -0.03
C ASP A 61 -10.58 1.14 0.91
N SER A 62 -11.29 2.17 0.44
CA SER A 62 -12.21 2.97 1.28
C SER A 62 -13.31 2.15 1.94
N LYS A 63 -13.62 0.97 1.39
CA LYS A 63 -14.66 0.05 1.91
C LYS A 63 -14.08 -1.11 2.73
N GLY A 64 -12.76 -1.21 2.86
CA GLY A 64 -12.11 -2.31 3.60
C GLY A 64 -12.38 -3.69 3.00
N LEU A 65 -12.58 -3.78 1.68
CA LEU A 65 -12.98 -5.00 1.00
C LEU A 65 -11.80 -5.90 0.66
N LEU A 66 -10.59 -5.38 0.46
CA LEU A 66 -9.43 -6.21 0.11
C LEU A 66 -9.10 -7.25 1.20
N PRO A 67 -9.13 -6.92 2.51
CA PRO A 67 -8.96 -7.93 3.56
C PRO A 67 -10.01 -9.04 3.50
N LEU A 68 -11.26 -8.71 3.17
CA LEU A 68 -12.33 -9.71 3.04
C LEU A 68 -12.13 -10.59 1.80
N LEU A 69 -11.73 -9.99 0.67
CA LEU A 69 -11.41 -10.72 -0.55
C LEU A 69 -10.19 -11.63 -0.39
N ALA A 70 -9.21 -11.22 0.42
CA ALA A 70 -8.03 -12.05 0.74
C ALA A 70 -8.43 -13.35 1.46
N ASN A 71 -9.44 -13.32 2.33
CA ASN A 71 -9.92 -14.51 3.03
C ASN A 71 -10.50 -15.58 2.07
N VAL A 72 -11.10 -15.16 0.96
CA VAL A 72 -11.69 -16.07 -0.05
C VAL A 72 -10.76 -16.36 -1.21
N ALA A 73 -9.63 -15.65 -1.34
CA ALA A 73 -8.69 -15.78 -2.45
C ALA A 73 -8.08 -17.18 -2.58
N ARG A 74 -7.99 -17.95 -1.49
CA ARG A 74 -7.55 -19.34 -1.53
C ARG A 74 -8.47 -20.23 -2.38
N LEU A 75 -9.78 -19.94 -2.36
CA LEU A 75 -10.79 -20.70 -3.10
C LEU A 75 -11.04 -20.11 -4.50
N TYR A 76 -11.01 -18.79 -4.61
CA TYR A 76 -11.35 -18.07 -5.85
C TYR A 76 -10.31 -17.00 -6.19
N PRO A 77 -9.05 -17.37 -6.52
CA PRO A 77 -7.95 -16.42 -6.66
C PRO A 77 -8.17 -15.40 -7.78
N GLN A 78 -8.61 -15.85 -8.97
CA GLN A 78 -8.83 -14.91 -10.08
C GLN A 78 -10.03 -13.98 -9.81
N LEU A 79 -11.09 -14.50 -9.19
CA LEU A 79 -12.29 -13.72 -8.90
C LEU A 79 -12.03 -12.67 -7.82
N ALA A 80 -11.28 -13.04 -6.77
CA ALA A 80 -10.85 -12.14 -5.71
C ALA A 80 -9.96 -11.02 -6.27
N ALA A 81 -9.02 -11.35 -7.16
CA ALA A 81 -8.14 -10.36 -7.79
C ALA A 81 -8.92 -9.37 -8.68
N ARG A 82 -9.78 -9.88 -9.57
CA ARG A 82 -10.62 -9.04 -10.45
C ARG A 82 -11.54 -8.11 -9.65
N THR A 83 -12.20 -8.65 -8.63
CA THR A 83 -13.08 -7.86 -7.75
C THR A 83 -12.28 -6.80 -6.99
N SER A 84 -11.08 -7.13 -6.51
CA SER A 84 -10.22 -6.16 -5.82
C SER A 84 -9.86 -4.97 -6.71
N ILE A 85 -9.46 -5.22 -7.96
CA ILE A 85 -9.14 -4.16 -8.93
C ILE A 85 -10.38 -3.28 -9.18
N HIS A 86 -11.52 -3.91 -9.47
CA HIS A 86 -12.78 -3.22 -9.72
C HIS A 86 -13.24 -2.33 -8.55
N CYS A 87 -12.97 -2.75 -7.31
CA CYS A 87 -13.27 -1.96 -6.12
C CYS A 87 -12.34 -0.75 -5.92
N LEU A 88 -11.12 -0.79 -6.46
CA LEU A 88 -10.11 0.26 -6.31
C LEU A 88 -10.16 1.32 -7.43
N THR A 89 -10.69 0.96 -8.59
CA THR A 89 -10.77 1.84 -9.77
C THR A 89 -12.15 2.50 -9.94
N ARG A 90 -12.99 2.48 -8.91
CA ARG A 90 -14.35 3.03 -8.92
C ARG A 90 -14.49 4.25 -8.03
#